data_AF-A0A8K0Y6C9-F1
#
_entry.id   AF-A0A8K0Y6C9-F1
#
_cell.length_a   1.000
_cell.length_b   1.000
_cell.length_c   1.000
_cell.angle_alpha   90.00
_cell.angle_beta   90.00
_cell.angle_gamma   90.00
#
_symmetry.space_group_name_H-M   'P 1'
#
loop_
_entity.id
_entity.type
_entity.pdbx_description
1 polymer ?
#
loop_
_entity_poly.entity_id
_entity_poly.type
_entity_poly.pdbx_seq_one_letter_code
_entity_poly.pdbx_strand_id
1 'polypeptide(L)' 'MPDKICRTCGEELIGYSQCFECKKPIQHICIKCGKKTIERLHLRCFAHTRHDFSVPTSISLTE' A
#
# COMPACT_ATOMS: atom_id res chain seq x y z
N MET A 1 -13.79 -5.28 -11.73
CA MET A 1 -14.43 -5.45 -10.40
C MET A 1 -13.30 -5.73 -9.42
N PRO A 2 -12.78 -4.74 -8.67
CA PRO A 2 -11.65 -5.02 -7.78
C PRO A 2 -12.16 -5.80 -6.58
N ASP A 3 -11.50 -6.92 -6.27
CA ASP A 3 -11.82 -7.85 -5.20
C ASP A 3 -11.94 -7.12 -3.85
N LYS A 4 -13.17 -6.75 -3.45
CA LYS A 4 -13.45 -6.21 -2.11
C LYS A 4 -13.45 -7.30 -1.03
N ILE A 5 -13.22 -8.55 -1.43
CA ILE A 5 -13.38 -9.73 -0.59
C ILE A 5 -12.07 -10.51 -0.59
N CYS A 6 -11.66 -10.97 0.58
CA CYS A 6 -10.50 -11.81 0.79
C CYS A 6 -10.75 -13.18 0.14
N ARG A 7 -9.92 -13.53 -0.84
CA ARG A 7 -10.01 -14.83 -1.54
C ARG A 7 -9.73 -16.04 -0.65
N THR A 8 -9.18 -15.84 0.55
CA THR A 8 -8.88 -16.93 1.50
C THR A 8 -10.05 -17.23 2.43
N CYS A 9 -10.72 -16.21 2.97
CA CYS A 9 -11.74 -16.41 4.01
C CYS A 9 -13.12 -15.85 3.65
N GLY A 10 -13.28 -15.17 2.52
CA GLY A 10 -14.56 -14.59 2.10
C GLY A 10 -14.97 -13.31 2.83
N GLU A 11 -14.15 -12.78 3.74
CA GLU A 11 -14.42 -11.53 4.45
C GLU A 11 -14.03 -10.28 3.67
N GLU A 12 -14.52 -9.13 4.10
CA GLU A 12 -14.19 -7.84 3.50
C GLU A 12 -12.70 -7.47 3.64
N LEU A 13 -12.17 -6.86 2.58
CA LEU A 13 -10.87 -6.21 2.55
C LEU A 13 -11.05 -4.71 2.78
N ILE A 14 -10.48 -4.19 3.87
CA ILE A 14 -10.54 -2.77 4.21
C ILE A 14 -9.26 -2.05 3.77
N GLY A 15 -9.35 -0.75 3.50
CA GLY A 15 -8.19 0.07 3.14
C GLY A 15 -7.17 0.10 4.27
N TYR A 16 -5.94 -0.32 3.99
CA TYR A 16 -4.83 -0.40 4.94
C TYR A 16 -3.86 0.78 4.78
N SER A 17 -3.43 1.02 3.53
CA SER A 17 -2.53 2.14 3.19
C SER A 17 -3.17 3.00 2.10
N GLN A 18 -2.92 4.31 2.17
CA GLN A 18 -3.43 5.29 1.21
C GLN A 18 -2.29 5.99 0.48
N CYS A 19 -2.55 6.39 -0.76
CA CYS A 19 -1.64 7.24 -1.51
C CYS A 19 -1.55 8.63 -0.84
N PHE A 20 -0.33 9.12 -0.60
CA PHE A 20 -0.13 10.43 0.02
C PHE A 20 -0.75 11.57 -0.80
N GLU A 21 -0.64 11.49 -2.13
CA GLU A 21 -1.10 12.51 -3.08
C GLU A 21 -2.63 12.55 -3.22
N CYS A 22 -3.25 11.42 -3.55
CA CYS A 22 -4.68 11.39 -3.91
C CYS A 22 -5.59 10.80 -2.83
N LYS A 23 -5.03 10.38 -1.69
CA LYS A 23 -5.72 9.77 -0.54
C LYS A 23 -6.54 8.51 -0.85
N LYS A 24 -6.43 7.97 -2.08
CA LYS A 24 -7.07 6.72 -2.47
C LYS A 24 -6.29 5.51 -1.92
N PRO A 25 -6.97 4.41 -1.57
CA PRO A 25 -6.32 3.23 -1.03
C PRO A 25 -5.38 2.59 -2.06
N ILE A 26 -4.14 2.34 -1.63
CA ILE A 26 -3.10 1.65 -2.42
C ILE A 26 -2.88 0.22 -1.93
N GLN A 27 -3.36 -0.10 -0.73
CA GLN A 27 -3.24 -1.42 -0.15
C GLN A 27 -4.47 -1.71 0.71
N HIS A 28 -4.89 -2.97 0.76
CA HIS A 28 -5.98 -3.42 1.61
C HIS A 28 -5.50 -4.54 2.54
N ILE A 29 -6.22 -4.75 3.64
CA ILE A 29 -5.98 -5.84 4.60
C ILE A 29 -7.28 -6.58 4.91
N CYS A 30 -7.18 -7.90 5.07
CA CYS A 30 -8.28 -8.69 5.60
C CYS A 30 -8.27 -8.64 7.12
N ILE A 31 -9.34 -8.16 7.74
CA ILE A 31 -9.46 -8.04 9.20
C ILE A 31 -9.42 -9.39 9.92
N LYS A 32 -9.86 -10.47 9.25
CA LYS A 32 -9.94 -11.81 9.83
C LYS A 32 -8.63 -12.59 9.66
N CYS A 33 -8.01 -12.52 8.49
CA CYS A 33 -6.76 -13.24 8.21
C CYS A 33 -5.50 -12.45 8.56
N GLY A 34 -5.60 -11.12 8.73
CA GLY A 34 -4.44 -10.22 8.85
C GLY A 34 -3.59 -10.12 7.57
N LYS A 35 -4.01 -10.74 6.46
CA LYS A 35 -3.27 -10.75 5.20
C LYS A 35 -3.48 -9.45 4.43
N LYS A 36 -2.38 -8.82 4.05
CA LYS A 36 -2.35 -7.60 3.23
C LYS A 36 -2.33 -7.97 1.75
N THR A 37 -3.00 -7.18 0.92
CA THR A 37 -2.87 -7.26 -0.53
C THR A 37 -1.54 -6.68 -0.98
N ILE A 38 -1.15 -6.98 -2.22
CA ILE A 38 -0.03 -6.31 -2.87
C ILE A 38 -0.32 -4.80 -2.92
N GLU A 39 0.66 -3.99 -2.53
CA GLU A 39 0.57 -2.55 -2.64
C GLU A 39 0.60 -2.13 -4.11
N ARG A 40 -0.33 -1.27 -4.52
CA ARG A 40 -0.43 -0.73 -5.88
C ARG A 40 -0.14 0.76 -5.87
N LEU A 41 0.92 1.16 -6.55
CA LEU A 41 1.25 2.56 -6.72
C LEU A 41 0.42 3.17 -7.86
N HIS A 42 -0.12 4.36 -7.64
CA HIS A 42 -0.72 5.15 -8.71
C HIS A 42 0.41 5.83 -9.50
N LEU A 43 0.71 5.33 -10.70
CA LEU A 43 1.77 5.88 -11.56
C LEU A 43 1.67 7.40 -11.75
N ARG A 44 0.44 7.92 -11.89
CA ARG A 44 0.20 9.37 -12.01
C ARG A 44 0.56 10.14 -10.74
N CYS A 45 0.40 9.55 -9.55
CA CYS A 45 0.77 10.19 -8.29
C CYS A 45 2.28 10.12 -8.05
N PHE A 46 2.93 9.03 -8.45
CA PHE A 46 4.38 8.87 -8.31
C PHE A 46 5.17 9.83 -9.22
N ALA A 47 4.59 10.24 -10.35
CA ALA A 47 5.23 11.16 -11.29
C ALA A 47 5.43 12.59 -10.74
N HIS A 48 4.65 13.00 -9.73
CA HIS A 48 4.73 14.35 -9.15
C HIS A 48 5.70 14.45 -7.95
N THR A 49 6.20 13.33 -7.43
CA THR A 49 7.00 13.31 -6.18
C THR A 49 8.52 13.38 -6.40
N ARG A 50 9.01 13.84 -7.55
CA ARG A 50 10.45 14.10 -7.76
C ARG A 50 10.93 15.39 -7.07
N HIS A 51 10.49 15.68 -5.84
CA HIS A 51 11.09 16.78 -5.08
C HIS A 51 11.25 16.63 -3.56
N ASP A 52 10.81 15.55 -2.91
CA ASP A 52 11.31 15.20 -1.56
C ASP A 52 10.96 13.75 -1.16
N PHE A 53 11.58 12.77 -1.81
CA PHE A 53 11.81 11.50 -1.13
C PHE A 53 13.18 11.60 -0.47
N SER A 54 13.22 12.22 0.71
CA SER A 54 14.22 11.88 1.71
C SER A 54 14.00 10.41 2.09
N VAL A 55 14.55 9.49 1.31
CA VAL A 55 14.65 8.08 1.68
C VAL A 55 15.53 8.07 2.94
N PRO A 56 15.05 7.68 4.13
CA PRO A 56 15.97 7.29 5.19
C PRO A 56 16.53 5.94 4.76
N THR A 57 17.56 5.96 3.92
CA THR A 57 18.41 4.79 3.67
C THR A 57 19.28 4.61 4.91
N SER A 58 18.68 4.24 6.03
CA SER A 58 19.40 3.64 7.14
C SER A 58 19.61 2.16 6.82
N ILE A 59 20.39 1.89 5.77
CA ILE A 59 21.04 0.60 5.65
C ILE A 59 22.31 0.73 6.49
N SER A 60 22.23 0.32 7.76
CA SER A 60 23.41 0.10 8.58
C SER A 60 24.21 -1.03 7.96
N LEU A 61 25.28 -0.70 7.24
CA LEU A 61 26.42 -1.60 7.08
C LEU A 61 27.14 -1.65 8.42
N THR A 62 26.90 -2.71 9.18
CA THR A 62 27.82 -3.14 10.25
C THR A 62 28.54 -4.39 9.76
N GLU A 63 29.83 -4.15 9.50
CA GLU A 63 31.01 -5.04 9.52
C GLU A 63 31.08 -6.23 8.56
#